data_AF-A0A316FW42-F1
#
_entry.id   AF-A0A316FW42-F1
#
_cell.length_a   1.000
_cell.length_b   1.000
_cell.length_c   1.000
_cell.angle_alpha   90.00
_cell.angle_beta   90.00
_cell.angle_gamma   90.00
#
_symmetry.space_group_name_H-M   'P 1'
#
loop_
_entity.id
_entity.type
_entity.pdbx_description
1 polymer ?
#
loop_
_entity_poly.entity_id
_entity_poly.type
_entity_poly.pdbx_seq_one_letter_code
_entity_poly.pdbx_strand_id
1 'polypeptide(L)'
;MTGPEPGAHGTVALLRAAFTLAWRASRWLLAARAGTALIGGLAPVAVAWLTKMLLDHLVGAGTDAEVLAVVLALAAAGLVGALMPSAGEFIDAELSRRTQLAGREQLFRAIGGFGGLGRFEDPDFQDRLQVAVSGGPATPAQVTANGLAIAQSTVTIAGFVAALAHRLSTVRDADTIAVLSGGVVTELGDHATLLVAGGIYAGLYTRQASGYAEELRPPTGG
;
A
#
# COMPACT_ATOMS: atom_id res chain seq x y z
N MET A 1 -34.64 -23.54 1.05
CA MET A 1 -34.94 -22.82 -0.22
C MET A 1 -33.84 -21.80 -0.43
N THR A 2 -33.16 -21.89 -1.57
CA THR A 2 -32.00 -21.09 -1.98
C THR A 2 -32.37 -19.61 -2.08
N GLY A 3 -31.78 -18.78 -1.21
CA GLY A 3 -31.90 -17.32 -1.30
C GLY A 3 -31.32 -16.82 -2.62
N PRO A 4 -31.80 -15.68 -3.15
CA PRO A 4 -31.31 -15.13 -4.40
C PRO A 4 -29.82 -14.75 -4.24
N GLU A 5 -28.95 -15.43 -4.98
CA GLU A 5 -27.54 -15.08 -5.16
C GLU A 5 -27.47 -13.63 -5.65
N PRO A 6 -26.84 -12.69 -4.90
CA PRO A 6 -26.76 -11.30 -5.31
C PRO A 6 -25.88 -11.20 -6.55
N GLY A 7 -26.49 -11.03 -7.72
CA GLY A 7 -25.77 -10.81 -8.97
C GLY A 7 -24.83 -9.61 -8.88
N ALA A 8 -23.77 -9.59 -9.70
CA ALA A 8 -22.68 -8.60 -9.68
C ALA A 8 -23.13 -7.11 -9.65
N HIS A 9 -24.34 -6.81 -10.13
CA HIS A 9 -24.94 -5.47 -10.05
C HIS A 9 -25.36 -5.06 -8.63
N GLY A 10 -25.75 -6.02 -7.78
CA GLY A 10 -26.13 -5.78 -6.38
C GLY A 10 -24.94 -5.44 -5.48
N THR A 11 -23.81 -6.11 -5.69
CA THR A 11 -22.55 -5.84 -4.95
C THR A 11 -21.99 -4.45 -5.23
N VAL A 12 -22.04 -3.99 -6.49
CA VAL A 12 -21.61 -2.63 -6.87
C VAL A 12 -22.54 -1.56 -6.27
N ALA A 13 -23.84 -1.79 -6.26
CA ALA A 13 -24.80 -0.88 -5.64
C ALA A 13 -24.61 -0.78 -4.11
N LEU A 14 -24.33 -1.91 -3.45
CA LEU A 14 -24.02 -1.98 -2.01
C LEU A 14 -22.74 -1.21 -1.66
N LEU A 15 -21.67 -1.38 -2.46
CA LEU A 15 -20.41 -0.63 -2.29
C LEU A 15 -20.62 0.88 -2.44
N ARG A 16 -21.41 1.30 -3.43
CA ARG A 16 -21.69 2.72 -3.66
C ARG A 16 -22.52 3.32 -2.53
N ALA A 17 -23.52 2.60 -2.04
CA ALA A 17 -24.33 3.00 -0.90
C ALA A 17 -23.47 3.11 0.38
N ALA A 18 -22.63 2.11 0.65
CA ALA A 18 -21.69 2.09 1.78
C ALA A 18 -20.71 3.29 1.74
N PHE A 19 -20.15 3.59 0.56
CA PHE A 19 -19.28 4.74 0.37
C PHE A 19 -20.02 6.06 0.63
N THR A 20 -21.23 6.23 0.10
CA THR A 20 -22.02 7.45 0.35
C THR A 20 -22.44 7.60 1.81
N LEU A 21 -22.66 6.49 2.52
CA LEU A 21 -22.98 6.46 3.93
C LEU A 21 -21.77 6.84 4.78
N ALA A 22 -20.59 6.29 4.48
CA ALA A 22 -19.33 6.67 5.12
C ALA A 22 -18.98 8.15 4.88
N TRP A 23 -19.19 8.62 3.64
CA TRP A 23 -18.97 10.02 3.25
C TRP A 23 -19.91 10.99 3.97
N ARG A 24 -21.18 10.61 4.14
CA ARG A 24 -22.16 11.38 4.92
C ARG A 24 -21.92 11.30 6.43
N ALA A 25 -21.46 10.16 6.93
CA ALA A 25 -21.22 9.97 8.35
C ALA A 25 -20.00 10.76 8.85
N SER A 26 -18.90 10.82 8.08
CA SER A 26 -17.71 11.57 8.48
C SER A 26 -16.66 11.71 7.36
N ARG A 27 -16.68 12.87 6.69
CA ARG A 27 -15.61 13.29 5.76
C ARG A 27 -14.22 13.40 6.39
N TRP A 28 -14.15 13.71 7.70
CA TRP A 28 -12.89 13.91 8.41
C TRP A 28 -12.16 12.59 8.74
N LEU A 29 -12.88 11.55 9.16
CA LEU A 29 -12.29 10.22 9.38
C LEU A 29 -11.82 9.59 8.07
N LEU A 30 -12.53 9.80 6.95
CA LEU A 30 -12.08 9.35 5.63
C LEU A 30 -10.79 10.06 5.20
N ALA A 31 -10.72 11.38 5.40
CA ALA A 31 -9.50 12.15 5.14
C ALA A 31 -8.33 11.71 6.04
N ALA A 32 -8.58 11.50 7.34
CA ALA A 32 -7.57 10.99 8.27
C ALA A 32 -7.07 9.60 7.86
N ARG A 33 -7.96 8.73 7.39
CA ARG A 33 -7.61 7.38 6.93
C ARG A 33 -6.82 7.37 5.63
N ALA A 34 -7.18 8.24 4.69
CA ALA A 34 -6.40 8.46 3.47
C ALA A 34 -5.00 9.02 3.82
N GLY A 35 -4.94 9.93 4.79
CA GLY A 35 -3.68 10.47 5.32
C GLY A 35 -2.77 9.39 5.89
N THR A 36 -3.29 8.50 6.75
CA THR A 36 -2.48 7.40 7.32
C THR A 36 -2.00 6.42 6.25
N ALA A 37 -2.80 6.14 5.22
CA ALA A 37 -2.38 5.29 4.10
C ALA A 37 -1.28 5.93 3.25
N LEU A 38 -1.37 7.23 2.96
CA LEU A 38 -0.33 7.96 2.23
C LEU A 38 0.98 8.01 3.02
N ILE A 39 0.92 8.35 4.31
CA ILE A 39 2.11 8.42 5.18
C ILE A 39 2.74 7.02 5.32
N GLY A 40 1.93 5.98 5.54
CA GLY A 40 2.40 4.60 5.64
C GLY A 40 3.02 4.08 4.34
N GLY A 41 2.45 4.43 3.18
CA GLY A 41 2.97 4.05 1.87
C GLY A 41 4.30 4.72 1.50
N LEU A 42 4.61 5.88 2.10
CA LEU A 42 5.88 6.59 1.88
C LEU A 42 7.02 6.07 2.76
N ALA A 43 6.72 5.39 3.87
CA ALA A 43 7.74 4.90 4.80
C ALA A 43 8.79 3.96 4.14
N PRO A 44 8.41 2.95 3.32
CA PRO A 44 9.40 2.10 2.65
C PRO A 44 10.33 2.87 1.70
N VAL A 45 9.81 3.93 1.07
CA VAL A 45 10.56 4.77 0.12
C VAL A 45 11.56 5.64 0.88
N ALA A 46 11.12 6.25 1.98
CA ALA A 46 11.99 7.00 2.88
C ALA A 46 13.11 6.10 3.44
N VAL A 47 12.78 4.89 3.92
CA VAL A 47 13.78 3.91 4.39
C VAL A 47 14.78 3.61 3.29
N ALA A 48 14.34 3.30 2.08
CA ALA A 48 15.24 2.98 0.97
C ALA A 48 16.17 4.15 0.59
N TRP A 49 15.70 5.39 0.68
CA TRP A 49 16.51 6.59 0.39
C TRP A 49 17.49 6.90 1.53
N LEU A 50 17.05 6.74 2.78
CA LEU A 50 17.90 6.86 3.97
C LEU A 50 19.00 5.79 4.01
N THR A 51 18.70 4.55 3.62
CA THR A 51 19.71 3.49 3.49
C THR A 51 20.75 3.83 2.43
N LYS A 52 20.35 4.43 1.30
CA LYS A 52 21.29 4.94 0.30
C LYS A 52 22.20 6.01 0.91
N MET A 53 21.63 7.04 1.55
CA MET A 53 22.43 8.10 2.17
C MET A 53 23.37 7.54 3.23
N LEU A 54 22.91 6.58 4.04
CA LEU A 54 23.76 5.93 5.04
C LEU A 54 24.98 5.29 4.39
N LEU A 55 24.76 4.54 3.30
CA LEU A 55 25.85 3.93 2.56
C LEU A 55 26.79 4.98 1.95
N ASP A 56 26.25 6.05 1.37
CA ASP A 56 27.04 7.13 0.78
C ASP A 56 27.93 7.82 1.83
N HIS A 57 27.44 8.04 3.06
CA HIS A 57 28.24 8.62 4.17
C HIS A 57 29.24 7.63 4.78
N LEU A 58 28.93 6.32 4.80
CA LEU A 58 29.85 5.27 5.29
C LEU A 58 31.02 5.01 4.34
N VAL A 59 30.79 5.13 3.03
CA VAL A 59 31.81 4.92 1.99
C VAL A 59 32.60 6.19 1.70
N GLY A 60 31.98 7.37 1.86
CA GLY A 60 32.64 8.67 1.72
C GLY A 60 33.32 9.16 3.01
N ALA A 61 33.81 10.41 2.98
CA ALA A 61 34.36 11.10 4.16
C ALA A 61 33.26 11.80 4.99
N GLY A 62 32.13 11.13 5.20
CA GLY A 62 31.05 11.65 6.03
C GLY A 62 31.48 11.79 7.48
N THR A 63 30.93 12.78 8.18
CA THR A 63 31.18 12.93 9.63
C THR A 63 30.33 11.95 10.44
N ASP A 64 30.83 11.53 11.62
CA ASP A 64 30.08 10.66 12.53
C ASP A 64 28.68 11.22 12.86
N ALA A 65 28.55 12.56 12.93
CA ALA A 65 27.29 13.25 13.18
C ALA A 65 26.28 13.07 12.03
N GLU A 66 26.72 13.08 10.78
CA GLU A 66 25.86 12.87 9.60
C GLU A 66 25.36 11.43 9.56
N VAL A 67 26.23 10.46 9.85
CA VAL A 67 25.85 9.03 9.94
C VAL A 67 24.82 8.83 11.04
N LEU A 68 25.02 9.42 12.22
CA LEU A 68 24.10 9.31 13.36
C LEU A 68 22.75 9.96 13.05
N ALA A 69 22.73 11.11 12.36
CA ALA A 69 21.50 11.75 11.91
C ALA A 69 20.71 10.87 10.93
N VAL A 70 21.38 10.22 9.97
CA VAL A 70 20.72 9.30 9.03
C VAL A 70 20.17 8.07 9.74
N VAL A 71 20.90 7.50 10.71
CA VAL A 71 20.42 6.37 11.52
C VAL A 71 19.19 6.75 12.33
N LEU A 72 19.18 7.92 12.97
CA LEU A 72 18.01 8.43 13.71
C LEU A 72 16.81 8.65 12.78
N ALA A 73 17.04 9.19 11.58
CA ALA A 73 15.99 9.35 10.57
C ALA A 73 15.45 7.99 10.10
N LEU A 74 16.30 6.97 9.96
CA LEU A 74 15.91 5.60 9.62
C LEU A 74 15.03 4.98 10.72
N ALA A 75 15.44 5.15 11.98
CA ALA A 75 14.65 4.71 13.12
C ALA A 75 13.29 5.42 13.17
N ALA A 76 13.25 6.73 12.94
CA ALA A 76 12.01 7.50 12.88
C ALA A 76 11.09 7.04 11.74
N ALA A 77 11.63 6.83 10.53
CA ALA A 77 10.87 6.35 9.38
C ALA A 77 10.30 4.93 9.64
N GLY A 78 11.09 4.04 10.24
CA GLY A 78 10.63 2.72 10.66
C GLY A 78 9.51 2.79 11.70
N LEU A 79 9.63 3.70 12.67
CA LEU A 79 8.63 3.91 13.72
C LEU A 79 7.32 4.48 13.15
N VAL A 80 7.39 5.40 12.18
CA VAL A 80 6.22 5.86 11.41
C VAL A 80 5.58 4.69 10.66
N GLY A 81 6.39 3.87 9.98
CA GLY A 81 5.91 2.66 9.30
C GLY A 81 5.22 1.65 10.23
N ALA A 82 5.65 1.58 11.50
CA ALA A 82 5.05 0.71 12.51
C ALA A 82 3.79 1.30 13.16
N LEU A 83 3.73 2.62 13.38
CA LEU A 83 2.61 3.28 14.05
C LEU A 83 1.42 3.58 13.13
N MET A 84 1.67 3.87 11.84
CA MET A 84 0.59 4.22 10.91
C MET A 84 -0.46 3.11 10.72
N PRO A 85 -0.11 1.82 10.64
CA PRO A 85 -1.09 0.73 10.63
C PRO A 85 -2.00 0.74 11.86
N SER A 86 -1.43 0.88 13.07
CA SER A 86 -2.18 0.94 14.33
C SER A 86 -3.11 2.16 14.39
N ALA A 87 -2.66 3.31 13.91
CA ALA A 87 -3.49 4.50 13.79
C ALA A 87 -4.65 4.29 12.79
N GLY A 88 -4.39 3.60 11.67
CA GLY A 88 -5.40 3.18 10.71
C GLY A 88 -6.47 2.29 11.33
N GLU A 89 -6.06 1.26 12.06
CA GLU A 89 -6.97 0.34 12.76
C GLU A 89 -7.88 1.07 13.76
N PHE A 90 -7.33 2.02 14.51
CA PHE A 90 -8.13 2.83 15.44
C PHE A 90 -9.20 3.67 14.71
N ILE A 91 -8.82 4.31 13.60
CA ILE A 91 -9.74 5.10 12.78
C ILE A 91 -10.86 4.21 12.21
N ASP A 92 -10.51 3.02 11.73
CA ASP A 92 -11.46 2.05 11.16
C ASP A 92 -12.43 1.53 12.24
N ALA A 93 -11.93 1.28 13.46
CA ALA A 93 -12.75 0.89 14.61
C ALA A 93 -13.75 1.98 15.02
N GLU A 94 -13.32 3.24 15.09
CA GLU A 94 -14.19 4.36 15.44
C GLU A 94 -15.24 4.64 14.34
N LEU A 95 -14.87 4.49 13.06
CA LEU A 95 -15.81 4.57 11.95
C LEU A 95 -16.88 3.48 12.05
N SER A 96 -16.47 2.24 12.31
CA SER A 96 -17.40 1.11 12.52
C SER A 96 -18.37 1.37 13.67
N ARG A 97 -17.85 1.84 14.81
CA ARG A 97 -18.65 2.19 15.99
C ARG A 97 -19.72 3.23 15.68
N ARG A 98 -19.36 4.33 15.00
CA ARG A 98 -20.33 5.38 14.63
C ARG A 98 -21.40 4.89 13.69
N THR A 99 -21.02 4.07 12.71
CA THR A 99 -21.94 3.50 11.73
C THR A 99 -22.94 2.55 12.41
N GLN A 100 -22.45 1.74 13.36
CA GLN A 100 -23.28 0.82 14.13
C GLN A 100 -24.29 1.55 15.04
N LEU A 101 -23.85 2.63 15.71
CA LEU A 101 -24.73 3.44 16.56
C LEU A 101 -25.86 4.07 15.74
N ALA A 102 -25.56 4.64 14.57
CA ALA A 102 -26.56 5.21 13.67
C ALA A 102 -27.57 4.16 13.18
N GLY A 103 -27.10 2.97 12.78
CA GLY A 103 -27.98 1.87 12.35
C GLY A 103 -28.90 1.39 13.48
N ARG A 104 -28.37 1.28 14.71
CA ARG A 104 -29.15 0.86 15.89
C ARG A 104 -30.24 1.86 16.25
N GLU A 105 -29.95 3.15 16.18
CA GLU A 105 -30.92 4.21 16.47
C GLU A 105 -32.06 4.23 15.44
N GLN A 106 -31.75 3.97 14.17
CA GLN A 106 -32.75 3.86 13.11
C GLN A 106 -33.67 2.65 13.31
N LEU A 107 -33.11 1.51 13.76
CA LEU A 107 -33.89 0.33 14.11
C LEU A 107 -34.83 0.61 15.29
N PHE A 108 -34.34 1.24 16.36
CA PHE A 108 -35.16 1.58 17.51
C PHE A 108 -36.30 2.55 17.18
N ARG A 109 -36.06 3.57 16.35
CA ARG A 109 -37.13 4.45 15.86
C ARG A 109 -38.15 3.71 15.00
N ALA A 110 -37.70 2.81 14.12
CA ALA A 110 -38.59 2.02 13.29
C ALA A 110 -39.47 1.09 14.12
N ILE A 111 -38.91 0.45 15.16
CA ILE A 111 -39.63 -0.45 16.06
C ILE A 111 -40.60 0.34 16.95
N GLY A 112 -40.19 1.50 17.47
CA GLY A 112 -41.04 2.37 18.31
C GLY A 112 -42.22 3.01 17.58
N GLY A 113 -42.24 2.95 16.24
CA GLY A 113 -43.37 3.39 15.42
C GLY A 113 -44.51 2.37 15.31
N PHE A 114 -44.32 1.13 15.75
CA PHE A 114 -45.37 0.11 15.72
C PHE A 114 -46.28 0.23 16.96
N GLY A 115 -47.58 0.41 16.73
CA GLY A 115 -48.59 0.40 17.79
C GLY A 115 -48.99 -1.03 18.18
N GLY A 116 -48.93 -1.35 19.47
CA GLY A 116 -49.43 -2.61 20.05
C GLY A 116 -48.41 -3.76 20.14
N LEU A 117 -48.65 -4.69 21.07
CA LEU A 117 -47.78 -5.84 21.34
C LEU A 117 -48.09 -7.08 20.47
N GLY A 118 -49.30 -7.17 19.90
CA GLY A 118 -49.75 -8.38 19.19
C GLY A 118 -48.91 -8.74 17.95
N ARG A 119 -48.20 -7.79 17.36
CA ARG A 119 -47.27 -8.07 16.26
C ARG A 119 -45.99 -8.79 16.73
N PHE A 120 -45.59 -8.60 17.99
CA PHE A 120 -44.43 -9.27 18.59
C PHE A 120 -44.72 -10.71 19.01
N GLU A 121 -45.97 -11.15 18.99
CA GLU A 121 -46.39 -12.53 19.31
C GLU A 121 -46.39 -13.45 18.07
N ASP A 122 -46.28 -12.87 16.87
CA ASP A 122 -46.27 -13.60 15.61
C ASP A 122 -44.89 -14.27 15.38
N PRO A 123 -44.80 -15.61 15.28
CA PRO A 123 -43.54 -16.33 15.09
C PRO A 123 -42.77 -15.88 13.84
N ASP A 124 -43.47 -15.56 12.75
CA ASP A 124 -42.84 -15.09 11.51
C ASP A 124 -42.24 -13.68 11.66
N PHE A 125 -42.87 -12.84 12.48
CA PHE A 125 -42.34 -11.53 12.81
C PHE A 125 -41.14 -11.65 13.75
N GLN A 126 -41.21 -12.52 14.75
CA GLN A 126 -40.08 -12.81 15.64
C GLN A 126 -38.90 -13.36 14.86
N ASP A 127 -39.10 -14.29 13.93
CA ASP A 127 -38.03 -14.84 13.09
C ASP A 127 -37.40 -13.75 12.21
N ARG A 128 -38.20 -12.85 11.60
CA ARG A 128 -37.68 -11.70 10.85
C ARG A 128 -36.94 -10.69 11.72
N LEU A 129 -37.41 -10.46 12.95
CA LEU A 129 -36.76 -9.58 13.90
C LEU A 129 -35.46 -10.21 14.43
N GLN A 130 -35.46 -11.52 14.65
CA GLN A 130 -34.30 -12.31 15.06
C GLN A 130 -33.30 -12.39 13.91
N VAL A 131 -33.70 -12.49 12.64
CA VAL A 131 -32.79 -12.35 11.50
C VAL A 131 -32.27 -10.92 11.37
N ALA A 132 -33.08 -9.90 11.67
CA ALA A 132 -32.64 -8.50 11.67
C ALA A 132 -31.72 -8.13 12.85
N VAL A 133 -31.85 -8.80 13.99
CA VAL A 133 -31.06 -8.59 15.23
C VAL A 133 -29.83 -9.52 15.28
N SER A 134 -29.97 -10.78 14.85
CA SER A 134 -28.92 -11.81 14.82
C SER A 134 -28.08 -11.73 13.54
N GLY A 135 -28.70 -11.41 12.39
CA GLY A 135 -28.02 -10.90 11.20
C GLY A 135 -27.66 -9.42 11.35
N GLY A 136 -27.42 -9.01 12.61
CA GLY A 136 -27.50 -7.67 13.13
C GLY A 136 -26.59 -6.63 12.47
N PRO A 137 -26.48 -5.45 13.08
CA PRO A 137 -25.71 -4.31 12.56
C PRO A 137 -24.28 -4.61 12.07
N ALA A 138 -23.72 -5.77 12.46
CA ALA A 138 -22.43 -6.29 12.05
C ALA A 138 -22.36 -6.68 10.55
N THR A 139 -23.44 -7.17 9.92
CA THR A 139 -23.35 -7.70 8.55
C THR A 139 -23.17 -6.59 7.49
N PRO A 140 -23.96 -5.50 7.51
CA PRO A 140 -23.72 -4.35 6.64
C PRO A 140 -22.44 -3.59 7.00
N ALA A 141 -22.09 -3.51 8.29
CA ALA A 141 -20.88 -2.84 8.76
C ALA A 141 -19.60 -3.60 8.36
N GLN A 142 -19.60 -4.93 8.41
CA GLN A 142 -18.49 -5.75 7.92
C GLN A 142 -18.40 -5.72 6.40
N VAL A 143 -19.51 -5.74 5.66
CA VAL A 143 -19.46 -5.56 4.19
C VAL A 143 -18.92 -4.17 3.83
N THR A 144 -19.31 -3.13 4.58
CA THR A 144 -18.79 -1.77 4.43
C THR A 144 -17.31 -1.68 4.80
N ALA A 145 -16.89 -2.29 5.91
CA ALA A 145 -15.51 -2.31 6.37
C ALA A 145 -14.61 -3.11 5.43
N ASN A 146 -15.06 -4.27 4.97
CA ASN A 146 -14.33 -5.09 4.00
C ASN A 146 -14.26 -4.38 2.64
N GLY A 147 -15.34 -3.75 2.19
CA GLY A 147 -15.36 -2.93 0.97
C GLY A 147 -14.41 -1.73 1.07
N LEU A 148 -14.39 -1.05 2.21
CA LEU A 148 -13.48 0.05 2.49
C LEU A 148 -12.03 -0.43 2.56
N ALA A 149 -11.77 -1.58 3.20
CA ALA A 149 -10.45 -2.19 3.30
C ALA A 149 -9.90 -2.61 1.93
N ILE A 150 -10.76 -3.10 1.03
CA ILE A 150 -10.37 -3.43 -0.36
C ILE A 150 -10.06 -2.16 -1.15
N ALA A 151 -10.94 -1.15 -1.10
CA ALA A 151 -10.73 0.14 -1.75
C ALA A 151 -9.43 0.79 -1.25
N GLN A 152 -9.19 0.69 0.05
CA GLN A 152 -8.00 1.17 0.70
C GLN A 152 -6.74 0.41 0.29
N SER A 153 -6.80 -0.92 0.25
CA SER A 153 -5.68 -1.74 -0.21
C SER A 153 -5.28 -1.34 -1.62
N THR A 154 -6.25 -1.01 -2.46
CA THR A 154 -6.01 -0.48 -3.81
C THR A 154 -5.25 0.85 -3.78
N VAL A 155 -5.63 1.79 -2.91
CA VAL A 155 -4.94 3.09 -2.75
C VAL A 155 -3.51 2.90 -2.22
N THR A 156 -3.31 2.03 -1.23
CA THR A 156 -1.99 1.75 -0.67
C THR A 156 -1.06 1.12 -1.70
N ILE A 157 -1.56 0.12 -2.44
CA ILE A 157 -0.80 -0.54 -3.51
C ILE A 157 -0.48 0.46 -4.62
N ALA A 158 -1.46 1.28 -5.04
CA ALA A 158 -1.24 2.29 -6.07
C ALA A 158 -0.19 3.33 -5.62
N GLY A 159 -0.24 3.78 -4.36
CA GLY A 159 0.74 4.70 -3.78
C GLY A 159 2.14 4.09 -3.72
N PHE A 160 2.24 2.83 -3.29
CA PHE A 160 3.51 2.09 -3.26
C PHE A 160 4.10 1.89 -4.66
N VAL A 161 3.26 1.49 -5.62
CA VAL A 161 3.65 1.33 -7.03
C VAL A 161 4.09 2.67 -7.63
N ALA A 162 3.38 3.76 -7.36
CA ALA A 162 3.76 5.09 -7.83
C ALA A 162 5.11 5.55 -7.25
N ALA A 163 5.35 5.30 -5.96
CA ALA A 163 6.63 5.64 -5.33
C ALA A 163 7.78 4.76 -5.82
N LEU A 164 7.52 3.47 -6.07
CA LEU A 164 8.48 2.56 -6.70
C LEU A 164 8.78 2.99 -8.14
N ALA A 165 7.77 3.39 -8.91
CA ALA A 165 7.94 3.89 -10.27
C ALA A 165 8.78 5.18 -10.31
N HIS A 166 8.59 6.10 -9.36
CA HIS A 166 9.44 7.29 -9.23
C HIS A 166 10.91 6.90 -8.97
N ARG A 167 11.15 5.96 -8.05
CA ARG A 167 12.49 5.44 -7.77
C ARG A 167 13.12 4.75 -8.99
N LEU A 168 12.32 4.02 -9.77
CA LEU A 168 12.78 3.38 -11.01
C LEU A 168 13.09 4.41 -12.09
N SER A 169 12.34 5.51 -12.19
CA SER A 169 12.69 6.62 -13.09
C SER A 169 14.02 7.27 -12.71
N THR A 170 14.24 7.53 -11.42
CA THR A 170 15.52 8.10 -10.93
C THR A 170 16.70 7.15 -11.11
N VAL A 171 16.48 5.83 -11.02
CA VAL A 171 17.51 4.81 -11.32
C VAL A 171 17.72 4.64 -12.83
N ARG A 172 16.68 4.86 -13.65
CA ARG A 172 16.80 4.84 -15.11
C ARG A 172 17.55 6.06 -15.63
N ASP A 173 17.46 7.20 -14.95
CA ASP A 173 18.31 8.37 -15.19
C ASP A 173 19.80 8.13 -14.82
N ALA A 174 20.13 6.99 -14.19
CA ALA A 174 21.51 6.58 -13.90
C ALA A 174 22.18 5.91 -15.12
N ASP A 175 22.00 6.47 -16.33
CA ASP A 175 22.69 6.07 -17.58
C ASP A 175 24.21 6.33 -17.54
N THR A 176 24.79 6.47 -16.34
CA THR A 176 26.20 6.77 -16.10
C THR A 176 26.84 5.61 -15.37
N ILE A 177 27.81 4.98 -16.04
CA ILE A 177 28.61 3.88 -15.54
C ILE A 177 29.87 4.47 -14.91
N ALA A 178 30.17 4.09 -13.67
CA ALA A 178 31.42 4.42 -12.99
C ALA A 178 32.30 3.18 -12.87
N VAL A 179 33.52 3.21 -13.41
CA VAL A 179 34.50 2.14 -13.30
C VAL A 179 35.46 2.45 -12.17
N LEU A 180 35.56 1.53 -11.21
CA LEU A 180 36.48 1.62 -10.08
C LEU A 180 37.72 0.74 -10.32
N SER A 181 38.90 1.30 -10.07
CA SER A 181 40.17 0.59 -10.06
C SER A 181 40.97 1.02 -8.82
N GLY A 182 41.44 0.06 -8.04
CA GLY A 182 42.22 0.36 -6.82
C GLY A 182 41.47 1.19 -5.77
N GLY A 183 40.14 1.14 -5.74
CA GLY A 183 39.30 1.90 -4.80
C GLY A 183 38.98 3.34 -5.22
N VAL A 184 39.38 3.77 -6.42
CA VAL A 184 39.09 5.11 -6.95
C VAL A 184 38.32 5.01 -8.26
N VAL A 185 37.37 5.92 -8.50
CA VAL A 185 36.65 6.03 -9.78
C VAL A 185 37.63 6.51 -10.85
N THR A 186 37.91 5.66 -11.83
CA THR A 186 38.89 5.91 -12.90
C THR A 186 38.21 6.35 -14.19
N GLU A 187 36.98 5.88 -14.46
CA GLU A 187 36.21 6.25 -15.66
C GLU A 187 34.73 6.47 -15.26
N LEU A 188 34.07 7.46 -15.86
CA LEU A 188 32.67 7.79 -15.60
C LEU A 188 32.01 8.30 -16.89
N GLY A 189 30.89 7.69 -17.29
CA GLY A 189 30.16 8.08 -18.51
C GLY A 189 29.13 7.04 -18.94
N ASP A 190 28.41 7.30 -20.02
CA ASP A 190 27.47 6.32 -20.57
C ASP A 190 28.19 5.16 -21.29
N HIS A 191 27.46 4.08 -21.55
CA HIS A 191 27.98 2.87 -22.19
C HIS A 191 28.68 3.15 -23.53
N ALA A 192 28.09 4.01 -24.37
CA ALA A 192 28.63 4.31 -25.71
C ALA A 192 29.92 5.11 -25.61
N THR A 193 29.95 6.10 -24.73
CA THR A 193 31.11 6.97 -24.49
C THR A 193 32.28 6.18 -23.91
N LEU A 194 32.03 5.28 -22.96
CA LEU A 194 33.07 4.43 -22.36
C LEU A 194 33.57 3.34 -23.31
N LEU A 195 32.72 2.82 -24.21
CA LEU A 195 33.15 1.92 -25.27
C LEU A 195 34.05 2.60 -26.29
N VAL A 196 33.68 3.82 -26.73
CA VAL A 196 34.48 4.62 -27.68
C VAL A 196 35.80 5.07 -27.04
N ALA A 197 35.78 5.41 -25.75
CA ALA A 197 36.98 5.78 -25.00
C ALA A 197 38.01 4.63 -24.92
N GLY A 198 37.59 3.38 -25.12
CA GLY A 198 38.50 2.22 -25.19
C GLY A 198 39.22 1.89 -23.88
N GLY A 199 38.71 2.37 -22.75
CA GLY A 199 39.32 2.24 -21.42
C GLY A 199 39.13 0.87 -20.77
N ILE A 200 39.29 0.84 -19.43
CA ILE A 200 39.10 -0.34 -18.58
C ILE A 200 37.69 -0.92 -18.78
N TYR A 201 36.68 -0.06 -18.90
CA TYR A 201 35.32 -0.49 -19.18
C TYR A 201 35.22 -1.35 -20.46
N ALA A 202 35.73 -0.82 -21.58
CA ALA A 202 35.67 -1.46 -22.88
C ALA A 202 36.44 -2.79 -22.89
N GLY A 203 37.59 -2.84 -22.20
CA GLY A 203 38.38 -4.06 -22.04
C GLY A 203 37.70 -5.13 -21.19
N LEU A 204 36.93 -4.75 -20.16
CA LEU A 204 36.12 -5.69 -19.37
C LEU A 204 34.93 -6.20 -20.18
N TYR A 205 34.23 -5.30 -20.87
CA TYR A 205 33.09 -5.64 -21.71
C TYR A 205 33.47 -6.60 -22.84
N THR A 206 34.59 -6.34 -23.53
CA THR A 206 35.05 -7.19 -24.64
C THR A 206 35.42 -8.60 -24.16
N ARG A 207 36.06 -8.73 -22.98
CA ARG A 207 36.38 -10.03 -22.38
C ARG A 207 35.14 -10.81 -21.96
N GLN A 208 34.12 -10.12 -21.45
CA GLN A 208 32.85 -10.75 -21.10
C GLN A 208 32.06 -11.15 -22.36
N ALA A 209 32.04 -10.29 -23.38
CA ALA A 209 31.38 -10.55 -24.66
C ALA A 209 32.01 -11.72 -25.44
N SER A 210 33.34 -11.89 -25.38
CA SER A 210 34.01 -13.06 -25.97
C SER A 210 33.60 -14.39 -25.35
N GLY A 211 33.20 -14.40 -24.06
CA GLY A 211 32.70 -15.61 -23.41
C GLY A 211 31.37 -16.10 -23.99
N TYR A 212 30.46 -15.18 -24.34
CA TYR A 212 29.18 -15.52 -24.98
C TYR A 212 29.34 -15.97 -26.44
N ALA A 213 30.33 -15.44 -27.16
CA ALA A 213 30.62 -15.83 -28.53
C ALA A 213 31.20 -17.26 -28.63
N GLU A 214 31.95 -17.71 -27.61
CA GLU A 214 32.46 -19.07 -27.50
C GLU A 214 31.32 -20.07 -27.22
N GLU A 215 30.34 -19.68 -26.39
CA GLU A 215 29.22 -20.54 -25.96
C GLU A 215 28.13 -20.73 -27.05
N LEU A 216 27.97 -19.75 -27.96
CA LEU A 216 27.10 -19.85 -29.13
C LEU A 216 27.76 -20.53 -30.34
N ARG A 217 29.02 -20.96 -30.24
CA ARG A 217 29.68 -21.74 -31.29
C ARG A 217 29.07 -23.16 -31.30
N PRO A 218 28.33 -23.57 -32.34
CA PRO A 218 27.73 -24.90 -32.39
C PRO A 218 28.83 -25.95 -32.24
N PRO A 219 28.59 -27.06 -31.52
CA PRO A 219 29.59 -28.09 -31.33
C PRO A 219 30.05 -28.57 -32.71
N THR A 220 31.32 -28.35 -33.03
CA THR A 220 31.95 -29.01 -34.17
C THR A 220 32.05 -30.48 -33.80
N GLY A 221 31.03 -31.24 -34.21
CA GLY A 221 31.01 -32.69 -34.07
C GLY A 221 32.22 -33.30 -34.75
N GLY A 222 32.98 -34.08 -33.98
CA GLY A 222 33.88 -35.12 -34.46
C GLY A 222 33.21 -36.47 -34.22
#